data_AF-A0A5F2HWV7-F1
#
_entry.id   AF-A0A5F2HWV7-F1
#
_cell.length_a   1.000
_cell.length_b   1.000
_cell.length_c   1.000
_cell.angle_alpha   90.00
_cell.angle_beta   90.00
_cell.angle_gamma   90.00
#
_symmetry.space_group_name_H-M   'P 1'
#
loop_
_entity.id
_entity.type
_entity.pdbx_description
1 polymer ?
#
loop_
_entity_poly.entity_id
_entity_poly.type
_entity_poly.pdbx_seq_one_letter_code
_entity_poly.pdbx_strand_id
1 'polypeptide(L)'
;QMAGARQILQKRIAELEEQIEGKQARVESFRAQLKSTVDEKAGLNKLLKAGLTTKPRILELDRSASDLQGLIDENLGAIAGSRQTKAELESQIAQLTNERRAKLSAMLIETQANLADLVPKMFAAQAMMNRAEVRAPYDGQVMDLTVFSTGAIVAPGQTILDIVPTRNS
;
A
#
# COMPACT_ATOMS: atom_id res chain seq x y z
N GLN A 1 3.26 -10.79 -2.18
CA GLN A 1 3.09 -10.40 -3.60
C GLN A 1 2.94 -8.87 -3.79
N MET A 2 2.00 -8.18 -3.10
CA MET A 2 1.81 -6.71 -3.22
C MET A 2 3.04 -5.85 -2.88
N ALA A 3 3.89 -6.27 -1.92
CA ALA A 3 5.12 -5.53 -1.57
C ALA A 3 6.15 -5.53 -2.72
N GLY A 4 6.27 -6.64 -3.45
CA GLY A 4 7.16 -6.74 -4.61
C GLY A 4 6.67 -5.89 -5.78
N ALA A 5 5.36 -5.88 -6.04
CA ALA A 5 4.77 -5.03 -7.08
C ALA A 5 5.04 -3.54 -6.82
N ARG A 6 4.80 -3.07 -5.58
CA ARG A 6 5.10 -1.68 -5.20
C ARG A 6 6.59 -1.34 -5.37
N GLN A 7 7.49 -2.24 -4.97
CA GLN A 7 8.92 -2.01 -5.09
C GLN A 7 9.37 -1.89 -6.55
N ILE A 8 8.79 -2.70 -7.45
CA ILE A 8 9.08 -2.62 -8.89
C ILE A 8 8.62 -1.27 -9.46
N LEU A 9 7.41 -0.81 -9.09
CA LEU A 9 6.89 0.49 -9.53
C LEU A 9 7.77 1.65 -9.02
N GLN A 10 8.24 1.58 -7.78
CA GLN A 10 9.14 2.58 -7.21
C GLN A 10 10.50 2.62 -7.93
N LYS A 11 11.07 1.47 -8.30
CA LYS A 11 12.30 1.43 -9.11
C LYS A 11 12.11 2.09 -10.47
N ARG A 12 10.99 1.81 -11.15
CA ARG A 12 10.65 2.47 -12.41
C ARG A 12 10.49 3.98 -12.28
N ILE A 13 9.91 4.45 -11.17
CA ILE A 13 9.82 5.89 -10.89
C ILE A 13 11.22 6.50 -10.77
N ALA A 14 12.14 5.86 -10.03
CA ALA A 14 13.51 6.34 -9.89
C ALA A 14 14.25 6.38 -11.25
N GLU A 15 14.09 5.34 -12.08
CA GLU A 15 14.64 5.33 -13.45
C GLU A 15 14.10 6.49 -14.30
N LEU A 16 12.81 6.82 -14.19
CA LEU A 16 12.21 7.96 -14.88
C LEU A 16 12.74 9.30 -14.37
N GLU A 17 13.01 9.42 -13.07
CA GLU A 17 13.61 10.62 -12.48
C GLU A 17 15.02 10.87 -13.00
N GLU A 18 15.88 9.84 -13.05
CA GLU A 18 17.22 9.95 -13.64
C GLU A 18 17.17 10.34 -15.12
N GLN A 19 16.21 9.78 -15.88
CA GLN A 19 16.01 10.17 -17.28
C GLN A 19 15.56 11.62 -17.44
N ILE A 20 14.69 12.10 -16.55
CA ILE A 20 14.24 13.51 -16.53
C ILE A 20 15.43 14.42 -16.26
N GLU A 21 16.24 14.11 -15.24
CA GLU A 21 17.43 14.89 -14.89
C GLU A 21 18.43 14.95 -16.05
N GLY A 22 18.72 13.80 -16.67
CA GLY A 22 19.62 13.75 -17.83
C GLY A 22 19.11 14.58 -19.03
N LYS A 23 17.80 14.57 -19.31
CA LYS A 23 17.20 15.41 -20.35
C LYS A 23 17.20 16.89 -19.99
N GLN A 24 17.00 17.24 -18.71
CA GLN A 24 17.06 18.62 -18.24
C GLN A 24 18.47 19.20 -18.43
N ALA A 25 19.50 18.45 -18.09
CA ALA A 25 20.89 18.84 -18.34
C ALA A 25 21.17 19.08 -19.83
N ARG A 26 20.60 18.26 -20.73
CA ARG A 26 20.69 18.49 -22.19
C ARG A 26 19.98 19.78 -22.62
N VAL A 27 18.79 20.05 -22.09
CA VAL A 27 18.05 21.30 -22.34
C VAL A 27 18.88 22.51 -21.93
N GLU A 28 19.52 22.47 -20.76
CA GLU A 28 20.39 23.56 -20.30
C GLU A 28 21.60 23.76 -21.21
N SER A 29 22.25 22.68 -21.64
CA SER A 29 23.36 22.73 -22.59
C SER A 29 22.95 23.33 -23.94
N PHE A 30 21.83 22.89 -24.52
CA PHE A 30 21.33 23.44 -25.78
C PHE A 30 20.90 24.90 -25.66
N ARG A 31 20.34 25.31 -24.52
CA ARG A 31 20.02 26.72 -24.26
C ARG A 31 21.27 27.59 -24.22
N ALA A 32 22.35 27.10 -23.60
CA ALA A 32 23.62 27.81 -23.59
C ALA A 32 24.22 27.94 -25.00
N GLN A 33 24.17 26.87 -25.80
CA GLN A 33 24.60 26.89 -27.20
C GLN A 33 23.76 27.84 -28.04
N LEU A 34 22.43 27.79 -27.90
CA LEU A 34 21.50 28.66 -28.62
C LEU A 34 21.79 30.13 -28.31
N LYS A 35 22.02 30.47 -27.04
CA LYS A 35 22.40 31.82 -26.62
C LYS A 35 23.69 32.26 -27.32
N SER A 36 24.72 31.42 -27.31
CA SER A 36 26.00 31.72 -27.99
C SER A 36 25.81 31.95 -29.49
N THR A 37 25.03 31.11 -30.17
CA THR A 37 24.74 31.24 -31.61
C THR A 37 23.99 32.53 -31.92
N VAL A 38 23.01 32.90 -31.08
CA VAL A 38 22.26 34.16 -31.22
C VAL A 38 23.16 35.38 -31.01
N ASP A 39 24.06 35.32 -30.02
CA ASP A 39 25.02 36.40 -29.75
C ASP A 39 26.02 36.57 -30.90
N GLU A 40 26.56 35.47 -31.46
CA GLU A 40 27.43 35.51 -32.66
C GLU A 40 26.69 36.13 -33.86
N LYS A 41 25.44 35.69 -34.09
CA LYS A 41 24.60 36.24 -35.15
C LYS A 41 24.35 37.74 -34.97
N ALA A 42 24.13 38.21 -33.75
CA ALA A 42 23.95 39.63 -33.46
C ALA A 42 25.20 40.46 -33.79
N GLY A 43 26.39 39.92 -33.49
CA GLY A 43 27.68 40.52 -33.88
C GLY A 43 27.84 40.61 -35.40
N LEU A 44 27.61 39.49 -36.11
CA LEU A 44 27.73 39.44 -37.56
C LEU A 44 26.71 40.31 -38.29
N ASN A 45 25.50 40.47 -37.74
CA ASN A 45 24.51 41.41 -38.31
C ASN A 45 25.01 42.85 -38.33
N LYS A 46 25.81 43.28 -37.33
CA LYS A 46 26.43 44.62 -37.34
C LYS A 46 27.46 44.74 -38.46
N LEU A 47 28.28 43.70 -38.65
CA LEU A 47 29.26 43.64 -39.73
C LEU A 47 28.60 43.59 -41.11
N LEU A 48 27.45 42.93 -41.26
CA LEU A 48 26.71 42.86 -42.52
C LEU A 48 26.21 44.25 -42.93
N LYS A 49 25.67 45.02 -41.97
CA LYS A 49 25.24 46.41 -42.20
C LYS A 49 26.41 47.31 -42.62
N ALA A 50 27.63 46.99 -42.20
CA ALA A 50 28.85 47.68 -42.62
C ALA A 50 29.46 47.12 -43.93
N GLY A 51 28.85 46.10 -44.56
CA GLY A 51 29.38 45.46 -45.77
C GLY A 51 30.60 44.56 -45.54
N LEU A 52 30.91 44.21 -44.29
CA LEU A 52 32.11 43.47 -43.87
C LEU A 52 31.89 41.96 -43.73
N THR A 53 30.70 41.45 -44.05
CA THR A 53 30.40 40.01 -44.06
C THR A 53 29.29 39.68 -45.06
N THR A 54 28.96 38.40 -45.19
CA THR A 54 28.02 37.89 -46.20
C THR A 54 26.72 37.38 -45.55
N LYS A 55 25.60 37.57 -46.26
CA LYS A 55 24.27 37.10 -45.82
C LYS A 55 24.17 35.57 -45.61
N PRO A 56 24.82 34.70 -46.42
CA PRO A 56 24.81 33.26 -46.20
C PRO A 56 25.26 32.83 -44.80
N ARG A 57 26.28 33.49 -44.24
CA ARG A 57 26.77 33.18 -42.89
C ARG A 57 25.73 33.41 -41.80
N ILE A 58 24.92 34.47 -41.93
CA ILE A 58 23.82 34.74 -40.99
C ILE A 58 22.71 33.70 -41.12
N LEU A 59 22.39 33.28 -42.34
CA LEU A 59 21.39 32.23 -42.59
C LEU A 59 21.82 30.85 -42.06
N GLU A 60 23.12 30.55 -42.07
CA GLU A 60 23.66 29.35 -41.42
C GLU A 60 23.45 29.37 -39.91
N LEU A 61 23.73 30.49 -39.25
CA LEU A 61 23.50 30.65 -37.82
C LEU A 61 22.00 30.58 -37.47
N ASP A 62 21.13 31.09 -38.34
CA ASP A 62 19.67 30.97 -38.17
C ASP A 62 19.17 29.52 -38.23
N ARG A 63 19.69 28.75 -39.19
CA ARG A 63 19.38 27.31 -39.26
C ARG A 63 19.88 26.60 -38.00
N SER A 64 21.13 26.85 -37.60
CA SER A 64 21.70 26.26 -36.38
C SER A 64 20.91 26.62 -35.11
N ALA A 65 20.46 27.87 -34.97
CA ALA A 65 19.63 28.28 -33.85
C ALA A 65 18.27 27.58 -33.86
N SER A 66 17.67 27.41 -35.04
CA SER A 66 16.40 26.70 -35.20
C SER A 66 16.53 25.21 -34.87
N ASP A 67 17.63 24.57 -35.29
CA ASP A 67 17.91 23.17 -34.97
C ASP A 67 18.11 22.96 -33.46
N LEU A 68 18.85 23.86 -32.80
CA LEU A 68 19.02 23.85 -31.34
C LEU A 68 17.70 24.04 -30.61
N GLN A 69 16.83 24.93 -31.09
CA GLN A 69 15.50 25.12 -30.52
C GLN A 69 14.64 23.85 -30.67
N GLY A 70 14.68 23.19 -31.83
CA GLY A 70 14.00 21.92 -32.05
C GLY A 70 14.45 20.83 -31.07
N LEU A 71 15.76 20.72 -30.82
CA LEU A 71 16.31 19.79 -29.83
C LEU A 71 15.87 20.12 -28.40
N ILE A 72 15.78 21.40 -28.04
CA ILE A 72 15.24 21.83 -26.74
C ILE A 72 13.79 21.36 -26.60
N ASP A 73 12.96 21.63 -27.60
CA ASP A 73 11.53 21.32 -27.57
C ASP A 73 11.28 19.80 -27.54
N GLU A 74 12.06 19.03 -28.28
CA GLU A 74 12.03 17.56 -28.25
C GLU A 74 12.34 17.03 -26.84
N ASN A 75 13.41 17.52 -26.20
CA ASN A 75 13.77 17.08 -24.86
C ASN A 75 12.73 17.52 -23.81
N LEU A 76 12.16 18.72 -23.94
CA LEU A 76 11.07 19.19 -23.07
C LEU A 76 9.81 18.33 -23.22
N GLY A 77 9.43 17.97 -24.45
CA GLY A 77 8.34 17.04 -24.70
C GLY A 77 8.60 15.67 -24.07
N ALA A 78 9.82 15.14 -24.23
CA ALA A 78 10.22 13.88 -23.63
C ALA A 78 10.26 13.92 -22.08
N ILE A 79 10.59 15.07 -21.47
CA ILE A 79 10.49 15.28 -20.01
C ILE A 79 9.03 15.27 -19.58
N ALA A 80 8.15 15.97 -20.30
CA ALA A 80 6.73 16.02 -19.98
C ALA A 80 6.09 14.62 -20.03
N GLY A 81 6.41 13.84 -21.06
CA GLY A 81 5.98 12.44 -21.17
C GLY A 81 6.46 11.58 -20.00
N SER A 82 7.77 11.64 -19.66
CA SER A 82 8.32 10.92 -18.51
C SER A 82 7.64 11.31 -17.18
N ARG A 83 7.32 12.60 -16.99
CA ARG A 83 6.59 13.09 -15.80
C ARG A 83 5.16 12.57 -15.73
N GLN A 84 4.46 12.50 -16.87
CA GLN A 84 3.13 11.91 -16.93
C GLN A 84 3.16 10.44 -16.54
N THR A 85 4.08 9.65 -17.14
CA THR A 85 4.23 8.23 -16.78
C THR A 85 4.57 8.06 -15.30
N LYS A 86 5.43 8.92 -14.74
CA LYS A 86 5.72 8.91 -13.30
C LYS A 86 4.45 9.08 -12.46
N ALA A 87 3.62 10.09 -12.77
CA ALA A 87 2.37 10.34 -12.04
C ALA A 87 1.38 9.17 -12.14
N GLU A 88 1.31 8.50 -13.29
CA GLU A 88 0.50 7.28 -13.47
C GLU A 88 0.98 6.15 -12.55
N LEU A 89 2.30 5.93 -12.46
CA LEU A 89 2.88 4.91 -11.56
C LEU A 89 2.65 5.24 -10.08
N GLU A 90 2.74 6.51 -9.69
CA GLU A 90 2.44 6.97 -8.33
C GLU A 90 0.97 6.70 -7.97
N SER A 91 0.05 6.95 -8.90
CA SER A 91 -1.37 6.65 -8.74
C SER A 91 -1.62 5.13 -8.57
N GLN A 92 -0.95 4.29 -9.37
CA GLN A 92 -1.02 2.83 -9.22
C GLN A 92 -0.53 2.37 -7.84
N ILE A 93 0.53 2.96 -7.30
CA ILE A 93 1.01 2.66 -5.93
C ILE A 93 -0.04 3.03 -4.88
N ALA A 94 -0.70 4.18 -5.04
CA ALA A 94 -1.77 4.62 -4.15
C ALA A 94 -2.96 3.65 -4.20
N GLN A 95 -3.38 3.22 -5.39
CA GLN A 95 -4.44 2.24 -5.57
C GLN A 95 -4.11 0.90 -4.89
N LEU A 96 -2.92 0.34 -5.12
CA LEU A 96 -2.47 -0.91 -4.47
C LEU A 96 -2.48 -0.80 -2.95
N THR A 97 -2.14 0.38 -2.43
CA THR A 97 -2.17 0.66 -0.98
C THR A 97 -3.60 0.67 -0.44
N ASN A 98 -4.53 1.30 -1.16
CA ASN A 98 -5.94 1.35 -0.79
C ASN A 98 -6.60 -0.03 -0.87
N GLU A 99 -6.35 -0.80 -1.92
CA GLU A 99 -6.84 -2.17 -2.07
C GLU A 99 -6.36 -3.06 -0.91
N ARG A 100 -5.09 -2.93 -0.52
CA ARG A 100 -4.56 -3.65 0.65
C ARG A 100 -5.29 -3.26 1.93
N ARG A 101 -5.53 -1.96 2.16
CA ARG A 101 -6.25 -1.48 3.36
C ARG A 101 -7.69 -1.98 3.39
N ALA A 102 -8.39 -1.94 2.25
CA ALA A 102 -9.74 -2.45 2.12
C ALA A 102 -9.80 -3.95 2.44
N LYS A 103 -8.88 -4.74 1.88
CA LYS A 103 -8.78 -6.18 2.15
C LYS A 103 -8.53 -6.48 3.63
N LEU A 104 -7.59 -5.77 4.26
CA LEU A 104 -7.32 -5.95 5.70
C LEU A 104 -8.52 -5.57 6.57
N SER A 105 -9.26 -4.52 6.19
CA SER A 105 -10.46 -4.09 6.92
C SER A 105 -11.57 -5.13 6.82
N ALA A 106 -11.78 -5.70 5.63
CA ALA A 106 -12.74 -6.79 5.44
C ALA A 106 -12.38 -8.04 6.26
N MET A 107 -11.10 -8.46 6.23
CA MET A 107 -10.61 -9.58 7.03
C MET A 107 -10.79 -9.35 8.53
N LEU A 108 -10.61 -8.10 8.99
CA LEU A 108 -10.81 -7.75 10.39
C LEU A 108 -12.29 -7.87 10.80
N ILE A 109 -13.20 -7.34 9.98
CA ILE A 109 -14.65 -7.44 10.23
C ILE A 109 -15.09 -8.90 10.27
N GLU A 110 -14.65 -9.71 9.30
CA GLU A 110 -14.94 -11.15 9.25
C GLU A 110 -14.41 -11.87 10.49
N THR A 111 -13.17 -11.59 10.89
CA THR A 111 -12.56 -12.19 12.09
C THR A 111 -13.32 -11.80 13.36
N GLN A 112 -13.76 -10.54 13.47
CA GLN A 112 -14.57 -10.07 14.59
C GLN A 112 -15.95 -10.74 14.63
N ALA A 113 -16.60 -10.91 13.48
CA ALA A 113 -17.87 -11.62 13.39
C ALA A 113 -17.73 -13.08 13.82
N ASN A 114 -16.68 -13.77 13.35
CA ASN A 114 -16.38 -15.14 13.77
C ASN A 114 -16.12 -15.25 15.27
N LEU A 115 -15.40 -14.28 15.86
CA LEU A 115 -15.16 -14.23 17.30
C LEU A 115 -16.47 -14.01 18.07
N ALA A 116 -17.33 -13.11 17.62
CA ALA A 116 -18.61 -12.83 18.24
C ALA A 116 -19.56 -14.05 18.22
N ASP A 117 -19.47 -14.92 17.21
CA ASP A 117 -20.21 -16.18 17.14
C ASP A 117 -19.58 -17.32 17.98
N LEU A 118 -18.24 -17.45 17.95
CA LEU A 118 -17.54 -18.54 18.63
C LEU A 118 -17.43 -18.36 20.14
N VAL A 119 -17.26 -17.13 20.63
CA VAL A 119 -17.09 -16.87 22.07
C VAL A 119 -18.31 -17.31 22.89
N PRO A 120 -19.56 -16.97 22.54
CA PRO A 120 -20.74 -17.48 23.24
C PRO A 120 -20.85 -19.01 23.20
N LYS A 121 -20.53 -19.65 22.07
CA LYS A 121 -20.54 -21.12 21.94
C LYS A 121 -19.52 -21.78 22.87
N MET A 122 -18.33 -21.19 22.98
CA MET A 122 -17.30 -21.64 23.91
C MET A 122 -17.79 -21.54 25.36
N PHE A 123 -18.38 -20.41 25.76
CA PHE A 123 -18.94 -20.26 27.11
C PHE A 123 -20.08 -21.24 27.40
N ALA A 124 -20.96 -21.48 26.41
CA ALA A 124 -22.03 -22.47 26.54
C ALA A 124 -21.48 -23.90 26.73
N ALA A 125 -20.48 -24.29 25.94
CA ALA A 125 -19.82 -25.59 26.09
C ALA A 125 -19.11 -25.72 27.45
N GLN A 126 -18.44 -24.67 27.92
CA GLN A 126 -17.83 -24.65 29.25
C GLN A 126 -18.86 -24.79 30.37
N ALA A 127 -20.01 -24.13 30.25
CA ALA A 127 -21.10 -24.25 31.22
C ALA A 127 -21.69 -25.68 31.23
N MET A 128 -21.81 -26.32 30.06
CA MET A 128 -22.23 -27.73 29.98
C MET A 128 -21.22 -28.66 30.66
N MET A 129 -19.92 -28.45 30.45
CA MET A 129 -18.87 -29.23 31.11
C MET A 129 -18.90 -29.05 32.63
N ASN A 130 -19.07 -27.82 33.12
CA ASN A 130 -19.15 -27.56 34.56
C ASN A 130 -20.39 -28.20 35.20
N ARG A 131 -21.51 -28.34 34.47
CA ARG A 131 -22.71 -29.04 34.97
C ARG A 131 -22.59 -30.56 34.96
N ALA A 132 -21.62 -31.12 34.22
CA ALA A 132 -21.35 -32.55 34.26
C ALA A 132 -20.71 -33.00 35.58
N GLU A 133 -20.12 -32.06 36.33
CA GLU A 133 -19.61 -32.30 37.67
C GLU A 133 -20.66 -31.94 38.73
N VAL A 134 -21.22 -32.94 39.41
CA VAL A 134 -22.19 -32.74 40.49
C VAL A 134 -21.42 -32.55 41.80
N ARG A 135 -21.44 -31.32 42.34
CA ARG A 135 -20.81 -30.97 43.62
C ARG A 135 -21.85 -30.80 44.72
N ALA A 136 -21.48 -31.14 45.96
CA ALA A 136 -22.32 -30.91 47.13
C ALA A 136 -22.55 -29.40 47.35
N PRO A 137 -23.81 -28.94 47.53
CA PRO A 137 -24.11 -27.53 47.77
C PRO A 137 -23.80 -27.07 49.21
N TYR A 138 -23.64 -27.99 50.15
CA TYR A 138 -23.30 -27.74 51.55
C TYR A 138 -22.57 -28.92 52.17
N ASP A 139 -21.87 -28.68 53.27
CA ASP A 139 -21.24 -29.72 54.08
C ASP A 139 -22.30 -30.64 54.70
N GLY A 140 -22.14 -31.95 54.53
CA GLY A 140 -23.14 -32.91 54.95
C GLY A 140 -22.67 -34.36 54.83
N GLN A 141 -23.52 -35.28 55.26
CA GLN A 141 -23.33 -36.71 55.06
C GLN A 141 -24.12 -37.18 53.84
N VAL A 142 -23.51 -38.02 53.00
CA VAL A 142 -24.18 -38.62 51.84
C VAL A 142 -25.07 -39.77 52.30
N MET A 143 -26.33 -39.76 51.88
CA MET A 143 -27.35 -40.79 52.12
C MET A 143 -27.99 -41.21 50.79
N ASP A 144 -28.62 -42.39 50.76
CA ASP A 144 -29.43 -42.87 49.63
C ASP A 144 -28.77 -42.74 48.24
N LEU A 145 -27.48 -43.09 48.15
CA LEU A 145 -26.78 -43.20 46.87
C LEU A 145 -27.47 -44.27 46.01
N THR A 146 -27.94 -43.91 44.82
CA THR A 146 -28.65 -44.81 43.90
C THR A 146 -27.80 -45.26 42.70
N VAL A 147 -26.65 -44.61 42.48
CA VAL A 147 -25.72 -44.89 41.37
C VAL A 147 -24.40 -45.43 41.92
N PHE A 148 -24.09 -46.69 41.59
CA PHE A 148 -22.98 -47.44 42.21
C PHE A 148 -21.83 -47.78 41.25
N SER A 149 -21.86 -47.34 39.99
CA SER A 149 -20.86 -47.75 38.97
C SER A 149 -20.28 -46.59 38.17
N THR A 150 -18.97 -46.68 37.88
CA THR A 150 -18.27 -45.79 36.95
C THR A 150 -18.76 -46.03 35.53
N GLY A 151 -19.31 -45.00 34.87
CA GLY A 151 -19.87 -45.08 33.52
C GLY A 151 -21.39 -45.34 33.45
N ALA A 152 -22.10 -45.33 34.59
CA ALA A 152 -23.56 -45.35 34.60
C ALA A 152 -24.14 -44.10 33.91
N ILE A 153 -25.17 -44.29 33.09
CA ILE A 153 -25.90 -43.20 32.45
C ILE A 153 -26.96 -42.70 33.43
N VAL A 154 -26.92 -41.40 33.75
CA VAL A 154 -27.91 -40.74 34.61
C VAL A 154 -28.81 -39.86 33.75
N ALA A 155 -30.12 -40.05 33.86
CA ALA A 155 -31.09 -39.25 33.12
C ALA A 155 -31.26 -37.84 33.76
N PRO A 156 -31.64 -36.81 32.98
CA PRO A 156 -31.95 -35.50 33.54
C PRO A 156 -33.01 -35.58 34.64
N GLY A 157 -32.70 -35.05 35.83
CA GLY A 157 -33.60 -35.04 36.99
C GLY A 157 -33.65 -36.34 37.81
N GLN A 158 -32.86 -37.35 37.45
CA GLN A 158 -32.72 -38.56 38.26
C GLN A 158 -31.94 -38.25 39.55
N THR A 159 -32.51 -38.57 40.71
CA THR A 159 -31.82 -38.48 41.99
C THR A 159 -30.68 -39.49 42.05
N ILE A 160 -29.45 -39.00 42.29
CA ILE A 160 -28.22 -39.80 42.38
C ILE A 160 -27.89 -40.13 43.84
N LEU A 161 -28.04 -39.16 44.73
CA LEU A 161 -27.78 -39.26 46.17
C LEU A 161 -28.49 -38.11 46.90
N ASP A 162 -28.66 -38.26 48.21
CA ASP A 162 -29.12 -37.21 49.12
C ASP A 162 -27.97 -36.75 50.03
N ILE A 163 -28.00 -35.48 50.45
CA ILE A 163 -27.01 -34.92 51.39
C ILE A 163 -27.76 -34.41 52.61
N VAL A 164 -27.39 -34.88 53.80
CA VAL A 164 -27.93 -34.42 55.07
C VAL A 164 -26.94 -33.44 55.71
N PRO A 165 -27.30 -32.16 55.93
CA PRO A 165 -26.39 -31.18 56.52
C PRO A 165 -25.85 -31.62 57.89
N THR A 166 -24.56 -31.40 58.14
CA THR A 166 -23.95 -31.71 59.45
C THR A 166 -24.00 -30.53 60.44
N ARG A 167 -24.43 -29.34 60.01
CA ARG A 167 -24.73 -28.19 60.89
C ARG A 167 -26.16 -27.69 60.64
N ASN A 168 -26.95 -27.62 61.71
CA ASN A 168 -28.18 -26.84 61.75
C ASN A 168 -27.82 -25.35 61.79
N SER A 169 -28.40 -24.55 60.88
CA SER A 169 -28.55 -23.08 60.88
C SER A 169 -27.33 -22.23 61.28
#